data_AF-A0A9W6ZVW5-F1
#
_entry.id   AF-A0A9W6ZVW5-F1
#
_cell.length_a   1.000
_cell.length_b   1.000
_cell.length_c   1.000
_cell.angle_alpha   90.00
_cell.angle_beta   90.00
_cell.angle_gamma   90.00
#
_symmetry.space_group_name_H-M   'P 1'
#
loop_
_entity.id
_entity.type
_entity.pdbx_description
1 polymer ?
#
loop_
_entity_poly.entity_id
_entity_poly.type
_entity_poly.pdbx_seq_one_letter_code
_entity_poly.pdbx_strand_id
1 'polypeptide(L)'
;SVDSVGSVDSVDSVGSVGNLLISRTVNSSIHTVTTSEYAALGSSSLLSTLSEKLESSGRKPYVIPVGGSNALGTFGYIEAAAELRLQWDSSPDLQTVTDVVVTCGSGGTAAGVAQGFKEFWPDHERPKIHAVGVCDSPGYFVGVVGGILTDMGFYPCLEDATAWVRGNV
;
A
#
# COMPACT_ATOMS: atom_id res chain seq x y z
N SER A 1 -33.44 15.97 8.91
CA SER A 1 -33.18 15.76 10.34
C SER A 1 -31.80 15.20 10.47
N VAL A 2 -31.00 15.87 11.30
CA VAL A 2 -29.56 15.71 11.43
C VAL A 2 -29.34 14.50 12.35
N ASP A 3 -29.04 13.34 11.79
CA ASP A 3 -28.64 12.19 12.59
C ASP A 3 -27.12 12.26 12.80
N SER A 4 -26.81 12.69 14.01
CA SER A 4 -25.51 12.76 14.68
C SER A 4 -24.63 11.56 14.42
N VAL A 5 -23.56 11.75 13.64
CA VAL A 5 -22.36 10.91 13.72
C VAL A 5 -21.67 11.29 15.02
N GLY A 6 -21.85 10.46 16.06
CA GLY A 6 -21.25 10.68 17.37
C GLY A 6 -19.73 10.79 17.27
N SER A 7 -19.16 11.77 17.97
CA SER A 7 -17.72 11.86 18.21
C SER A 7 -17.28 10.61 18.98
N VAL A 8 -16.29 9.91 18.44
CA VAL A 8 -15.79 8.66 18.99
C VAL A 8 -14.69 9.01 19.99
N ASP A 9 -15.09 9.49 21.18
CA ASP A 9 -14.17 10.08 22.18
C ASP A 9 -13.54 9.05 23.14
N SER A 10 -13.70 7.73 22.92
CA SER A 10 -13.05 6.72 23.77
C SER A 10 -12.64 5.44 23.02
N VAL A 11 -11.48 4.88 23.40
CA VAL A 11 -10.92 3.62 22.84
C VAL A 11 -11.86 2.42 23.04
N ASP A 12 -12.76 2.50 24.03
CA ASP A 12 -13.77 1.47 24.32
C ASP A 12 -15.01 1.55 23.42
N SER A 13 -15.23 2.68 22.73
CA SER A 13 -16.37 2.85 21.82
C SER A 13 -16.13 2.26 20.42
N VAL A 14 -14.88 1.98 20.06
CA VAL A 14 -14.52 1.29 18.82
C VAL A 14 -14.62 -0.22 19.09
N GLY A 15 -15.69 -0.88 18.66
CA GLY A 15 -16.01 -2.27 19.02
C GLY A 15 -14.89 -3.32 18.81
N SER A 16 -15.05 -4.52 19.37
CA SER A 16 -14.06 -5.62 19.31
C SER A 16 -14.35 -6.62 18.19
N VAL A 17 -14.26 -6.14 16.95
CA VAL A 17 -14.53 -6.94 15.73
C VAL A 17 -13.40 -6.81 14.71
N GLY A 18 -13.26 -7.81 13.83
CA GLY A 18 -12.28 -7.79 12.74
C GLY A 18 -10.83 -7.60 13.21
N ASN A 19 -10.05 -6.80 12.46
CA ASN A 19 -8.63 -6.58 12.75
C ASN A 19 -8.38 -5.89 14.11
N LEU A 20 -9.32 -5.09 14.61
CA LEU A 20 -9.16 -4.44 15.91
C LEU A 20 -9.19 -5.42 17.07
N LEU A 21 -9.94 -6.53 16.94
CA LEU A 21 -9.89 -7.61 17.92
C LEU A 21 -8.48 -8.19 18.00
N ILE A 22 -7.85 -8.48 16.84
CA ILE A 22 -6.49 -9.02 16.78
C ILE A 22 -5.48 -8.05 17.40
N SER A 23 -5.57 -6.76 17.09
CA SER A 23 -4.70 -5.74 17.72
C SER A 23 -4.81 -5.73 19.25
N ARG A 24 -6.03 -5.91 19.79
CA ARG A 24 -6.25 -6.00 21.24
C ARG A 24 -5.71 -7.30 21.83
N THR A 25 -5.85 -8.43 21.14
CA THR A 25 -5.35 -9.72 21.66
C THR A 25 -3.82 -9.78 21.73
N VAL A 26 -3.12 -9.05 20.86
CA VAL A 26 -1.65 -8.93 20.91
C VAL A 26 -1.16 -7.77 21.77
N ASN A 27 -2.05 -7.14 22.55
CA ASN A 27 -1.75 -6.03 23.46
C ASN A 27 -1.12 -4.80 22.78
N SER A 28 -1.53 -4.50 21.54
CA SER A 28 -1.13 -3.27 20.86
C SER A 28 -1.77 -2.04 21.51
N SER A 29 -1.01 -0.95 21.63
CA SER A 29 -1.57 0.35 22.01
C SER A 29 -2.29 0.98 20.82
N ILE A 30 -3.60 1.22 20.96
CA ILE A 30 -4.45 1.77 19.89
C ILE A 30 -4.63 3.27 20.12
N HIS A 31 -4.21 4.07 19.14
CA HIS A 31 -4.46 5.51 19.09
C HIS A 31 -5.50 5.80 18.02
N THR A 32 -6.67 6.31 18.44
CA THR A 32 -7.76 6.66 17.53
C THR A 32 -7.60 8.08 17.01
N VAL A 33 -7.96 8.29 15.75
CA VAL A 33 -8.06 9.61 15.13
C VAL A 33 -9.45 9.73 14.50
N THR A 34 -10.00 10.93 14.49
CA THR A 34 -11.29 11.17 13.82
C THR A 34 -11.12 11.18 12.31
N THR A 35 -12.20 10.88 11.58
CA THR A 35 -12.21 10.96 10.11
C THR A 35 -11.85 12.36 9.61
N SER A 36 -12.30 13.41 10.31
CA SER A 36 -11.98 14.81 9.98
C SER A 36 -10.50 15.12 10.17
N GLU A 37 -9.87 14.65 11.25
CA GLU A 37 -8.43 14.84 11.47
C GLU A 37 -7.63 14.10 10.40
N TYR A 38 -8.01 12.86 10.09
CA TYR A 38 -7.37 12.08 9.04
C TYR A 38 -7.46 12.76 7.67
N ALA A 39 -8.64 13.27 7.32
CA ALA A 39 -8.84 14.00 6.07
C ALA A 39 -8.05 15.33 6.00
N ALA A 40 -7.89 16.02 7.13
CA ALA A 40 -7.21 17.31 7.19
C ALA A 40 -5.67 17.19 7.21
N LEU A 41 -5.14 16.21 7.95
CA LEU A 41 -3.70 16.08 8.19
C LEU A 41 -3.03 15.02 7.32
N GLY A 42 -3.78 14.00 6.90
CA GLY A 42 -3.25 12.83 6.23
C GLY A 42 -2.44 11.91 7.16
N SER A 43 -2.20 10.69 6.69
CA SER A 43 -1.54 9.64 7.48
C SER A 43 -0.09 9.99 7.84
N SER A 44 0.69 10.57 6.93
CA SER A 44 2.10 10.89 7.17
C SER A 44 2.30 11.87 8.32
N SER A 45 1.48 12.93 8.38
CA SER A 45 1.55 13.94 9.45
C SER A 45 1.13 13.37 10.80
N LEU A 46 0.06 12.57 10.82
CA LEU A 46 -0.41 11.88 12.02
C LEU A 46 0.65 10.91 12.58
N LEU A 47 1.31 10.15 11.70
CA LEU A 47 2.40 9.26 12.09
C LEU A 47 3.62 10.02 12.62
N SER A 48 4.02 11.13 11.99
CA SER A 48 5.12 11.98 12.47
C SER A 48 4.82 12.53 13.87
N THR A 49 3.62 13.09 14.05
CA THR A 49 3.19 13.65 15.35
C THR A 49 3.20 12.59 16.45
N LEU A 50 2.73 11.38 16.16
CA LEU A 50 2.76 10.27 17.12
C LEU A 50 4.20 9.82 17.40
N SER A 51 5.06 9.76 16.38
CA SER A 51 6.48 9.41 16.51
C SER A 51 7.18 10.37 17.46
N GLU A 52 7.05 11.69 17.23
CA GLU A 52 7.65 12.75 18.06
C GLU A 52 7.17 12.67 19.52
N LYS A 53 5.87 12.41 19.73
CA LYS A 53 5.32 12.20 21.07
C LYS A 53 5.94 10.99 21.76
N LEU A 54 6.12 9.88 21.06
CA LEU A 54 6.75 8.68 21.62
C LEU A 54 8.24 8.92 21.90
N GLU A 55 8.95 9.62 21.03
CA GLU A 55 10.35 9.99 21.22
C GLU A 55 10.55 10.88 22.45
N SER A 56 9.70 11.90 22.64
CA SER A 56 9.74 12.76 23.84
C SER A 56 9.48 11.98 25.15
N SER A 57 8.84 10.82 25.06
CA SER A 57 8.66 9.89 26.19
C SER A 57 9.82 8.90 26.39
N GLY A 58 10.93 9.08 25.67
CA GLY A 58 12.12 8.23 25.76
C GLY A 58 12.04 6.94 24.93
N ARG A 59 11.06 6.81 24.03
CA ARG A 59 10.94 5.66 23.12
C ARG A 59 11.69 5.90 21.81
N LYS A 60 11.88 4.83 21.03
CA LYS A 60 12.51 4.86 19.71
C LYS A 60 11.58 4.20 18.68
N PRO A 61 10.55 4.92 18.19
CA PRO A 61 9.58 4.37 17.26
C PRO A 61 10.24 4.07 15.89
N TYR A 62 9.72 3.05 15.21
CA TYR A 62 9.98 2.80 13.79
C TYR A 62 8.67 3.05 13.04
N VAL A 63 8.66 4.06 12.18
CA VAL A 63 7.44 4.46 11.46
C VAL A 63 7.19 3.53 10.28
N ILE A 64 6.06 2.85 10.30
CA ILE A 64 5.57 2.05 9.19
C ILE A 64 4.42 2.83 8.54
N PRO A 65 4.54 3.26 7.28
CA PRO A 65 3.49 4.02 6.60
C PRO A 65 2.28 3.14 6.30
N VAL A 66 1.18 3.76 5.86
CA VAL A 66 -0.07 3.06 5.52
C VAL A 66 0.20 1.95 4.51
N GLY A 67 -0.17 0.72 4.87
CA GLY A 67 0.03 -0.48 4.06
C GLY A 67 1.50 -0.90 3.89
N GLY A 68 2.44 -0.33 4.66
CA GLY A 68 3.87 -0.59 4.49
C GLY A 68 4.46 -0.07 3.18
N SER A 69 3.75 0.84 2.51
CA SER A 69 4.12 1.35 1.19
C SER A 69 5.23 2.39 1.28
N ASN A 70 6.47 1.90 1.31
CA ASN A 70 7.70 2.65 1.12
C ASN A 70 8.70 1.81 0.32
N ALA A 71 9.88 2.36 0.03
CA ALA A 71 10.93 1.67 -0.70
C ALA A 71 11.26 0.28 -0.11
N LEU A 72 11.42 0.18 1.21
CA LEU A 72 11.76 -1.08 1.87
C LEU A 72 10.63 -2.12 1.81
N GLY A 73 9.41 -1.73 2.16
CA GLY A 73 8.26 -2.64 2.17
C GLY A 73 7.87 -3.13 0.78
N THR A 74 8.20 -2.36 -0.25
CA THR A 74 7.95 -2.71 -1.66
C THR A 74 8.79 -3.90 -2.13
N PHE A 75 9.95 -4.17 -1.50
CA PHE A 75 10.75 -5.37 -1.82
C PHE A 75 9.97 -6.67 -1.63
N GLY A 76 9.03 -6.74 -0.67
CA GLY A 76 8.21 -7.93 -0.49
C GLY A 76 7.41 -8.31 -1.74
N TYR A 77 6.96 -7.32 -2.52
CA TYR A 77 6.23 -7.56 -3.77
C TYR A 77 7.13 -7.78 -4.98
N ILE A 78 8.39 -7.32 -4.94
CA ILE A 78 9.41 -7.74 -5.92
C ILE A 78 9.73 -9.22 -5.72
N GLU A 79 9.96 -9.65 -4.48
CA GLU A 79 10.16 -11.07 -4.17
C GLU A 79 8.93 -11.92 -4.52
N ALA A 80 7.72 -11.40 -4.29
CA ALA A 80 6.51 -12.07 -4.74
C ALA A 80 6.46 -12.24 -6.27
N ALA A 81 6.95 -11.27 -7.05
CA ALA A 81 7.08 -11.41 -8.49
C ALA A 81 8.12 -12.47 -8.88
N ALA A 82 9.25 -12.56 -8.16
CA ALA A 82 10.24 -13.63 -8.36
C ALA A 82 9.63 -15.01 -8.06
N GLU A 83 8.86 -15.13 -6.97
CA GLU A 83 8.13 -16.36 -6.62
C GLU A 83 7.13 -16.74 -7.73
N LEU A 84 6.34 -15.77 -8.21
CA LEU A 84 5.41 -15.98 -9.31
C LEU A 84 6.12 -16.41 -10.60
N ARG A 85 7.32 -15.91 -10.88
CA ARG A 85 8.10 -16.33 -12.06
C ARG A 85 8.46 -17.80 -11.98
N LEU A 86 8.91 -18.26 -10.81
CA LEU A 86 9.24 -19.68 -10.60
C LEU A 86 7.99 -20.56 -10.76
N GLN A 87 6.85 -20.13 -10.23
CA GLN A 87 5.58 -20.84 -10.39
C GLN A 87 5.14 -20.89 -11.85
N TRP A 88 5.27 -19.77 -12.58
CA TRP A 88 4.98 -19.65 -14.00
C TRP A 88 5.80 -20.61 -14.86
N ASP A 89 7.11 -20.67 -14.63
CA ASP A 89 8.01 -21.55 -15.38
C ASP A 89 7.71 -23.03 -15.09
N SER A 90 7.18 -23.34 -13.89
CA SER A 90 6.84 -24.70 -13.48
C SER A 90 5.46 -25.19 -13.92
N SER A 91 4.60 -24.30 -14.47
CA SER A 91 3.22 -24.61 -14.78
C SER A 91 2.83 -24.14 -16.19
N PRO A 92 2.64 -25.06 -17.16
CA PRO A 92 2.21 -24.71 -18.51
C PRO A 92 0.89 -23.93 -18.57
N ASP A 93 -0.03 -24.18 -17.62
CA ASP A 93 -1.31 -23.48 -17.58
C ASP A 93 -1.13 -22.00 -17.26
N LEU A 94 -0.17 -21.66 -16.38
CA LEU A 94 0.13 -20.26 -16.06
C LEU A 94 0.73 -19.50 -17.24
N GLN A 95 1.41 -20.18 -18.16
CA GLN A 95 1.96 -19.56 -19.37
C GLN A 95 0.88 -19.01 -20.32
N THR A 96 -0.39 -19.34 -20.10
CA THR A 96 -1.52 -18.80 -20.85
C THR A 96 -2.10 -17.52 -20.27
N VAL A 97 -1.66 -17.10 -19.08
CA VAL A 97 -2.14 -15.89 -18.42
C VAL A 97 -1.69 -14.66 -19.21
N THR A 98 -2.61 -13.75 -19.49
CA THR A 98 -2.32 -12.52 -20.26
C THR A 98 -2.29 -11.28 -19.39
N ASP A 99 -2.89 -11.35 -18.20
CA ASP A 99 -3.16 -10.20 -17.35
C ASP A 99 -2.99 -10.57 -15.87
N VAL A 100 -2.38 -9.67 -15.11
CA VAL A 100 -2.24 -9.71 -13.65
C VAL A 100 -2.93 -8.48 -13.09
N VAL A 101 -3.83 -8.67 -12.13
CA VAL A 101 -4.61 -7.58 -11.52
C VAL A 101 -4.25 -7.48 -10.05
N VAL A 102 -3.91 -6.27 -9.59
CA VAL A 102 -3.61 -5.96 -8.19
C VAL A 102 -4.46 -4.78 -7.72
N THR A 103 -4.83 -4.79 -6.45
CA THR A 103 -5.48 -3.63 -5.83
C THR A 103 -4.43 -2.59 -5.42
N CYS A 104 -4.78 -1.31 -5.53
CA CYS A 104 -3.93 -0.19 -5.19
C CYS A 104 -4.62 0.71 -4.17
N GLY A 105 -4.22 0.58 -2.90
CA GLY A 105 -4.72 1.42 -1.79
C GLY A 105 -3.68 2.41 -1.27
N SER A 106 -2.42 2.00 -1.17
CA SER A 106 -1.30 2.87 -0.79
C SER A 106 -0.07 2.78 -1.71
N GLY A 107 -0.18 2.07 -2.83
CA GLY A 107 0.82 2.07 -3.90
C GLY A 107 1.93 1.02 -3.84
N GLY A 108 2.33 0.53 -2.66
CA GLY A 108 3.49 -0.38 -2.51
C GLY A 108 3.35 -1.70 -3.27
N THR A 109 2.17 -2.32 -3.26
CA THR A 109 1.88 -3.53 -4.05
C THR A 109 2.08 -3.28 -5.54
N ALA A 110 1.47 -2.22 -6.08
CA ALA A 110 1.57 -1.89 -7.50
C ALA A 110 3.01 -1.57 -7.91
N ALA A 111 3.75 -0.81 -7.08
CA ALA A 111 5.14 -0.49 -7.33
C ALA A 111 6.02 -1.73 -7.39
N GLY A 112 5.90 -2.62 -6.40
CA GLY A 112 6.77 -3.80 -6.31
C GLY A 112 6.45 -4.84 -7.36
N VAL A 113 5.17 -5.07 -7.65
CA VAL A 113 4.76 -5.98 -8.74
C VAL A 113 5.22 -5.43 -10.09
N ALA A 114 5.05 -4.13 -10.35
CA ALA A 114 5.50 -3.54 -11.61
C ALA A 114 7.01 -3.68 -11.82
N GLN A 115 7.81 -3.33 -10.80
CA GLN A 115 9.26 -3.45 -10.88
C GLN A 115 9.71 -4.91 -10.95
N GLY A 116 9.15 -5.79 -10.13
CA GLY A 116 9.49 -7.20 -10.12
C GLY A 116 9.18 -7.89 -11.45
N PHE A 117 8.02 -7.61 -12.06
CA PHE A 117 7.70 -8.18 -13.38
C PHE A 117 8.60 -7.63 -14.48
N LYS A 118 9.02 -6.37 -14.40
CA LYS A 118 10.01 -5.79 -15.33
C LYS A 118 11.38 -6.48 -15.19
N GLU A 119 11.74 -6.90 -13.99
CA GLU A 119 13.01 -7.59 -13.73
C GLU A 119 12.98 -9.06 -14.17
N PHE A 120 11.88 -9.77 -13.89
CA PHE A 120 11.84 -11.24 -14.00
C PHE A 120 11.14 -11.78 -15.25
N TRP A 121 10.41 -10.96 -16.02
CA TRP A 121 9.80 -11.39 -17.29
C TRP A 121 10.42 -10.68 -18.50
N PRO A 122 10.84 -11.45 -19.53
CA PRO A 122 11.07 -10.90 -20.86
C PRO A 122 9.83 -10.20 -21.40
N ASP A 123 10.02 -9.11 -22.14
CA ASP A 123 8.92 -8.28 -22.64
C ASP A 123 7.85 -9.04 -23.44
N HIS A 124 8.24 -10.10 -24.15
CA HIS A 124 7.34 -10.90 -24.99
C HIS A 124 6.57 -11.98 -24.23
N GLU A 125 6.94 -12.26 -22.97
CA GLU A 125 6.28 -13.23 -22.09
C GLU A 125 5.53 -12.54 -20.94
N ARG A 126 5.79 -11.24 -20.72
CA ARG A 126 5.29 -10.51 -19.57
C ARG A 126 3.78 -10.28 -19.69
N PRO A 127 2.96 -10.78 -18.73
CA PRO A 127 1.56 -10.45 -18.71
C PRO A 127 1.35 -8.96 -18.40
N LYS A 128 0.24 -8.40 -18.87
CA LYS A 128 -0.13 -7.01 -18.60
C LYS A 128 -0.51 -6.82 -17.14
N ILE A 129 0.04 -5.80 -16.50
CA ILE A 129 -0.23 -5.52 -15.09
C ILE A 129 -1.27 -4.41 -15.00
N HIS A 130 -2.32 -4.66 -14.21
CA HIS A 130 -3.39 -3.71 -13.94
C HIS A 130 -3.46 -3.45 -12.44
N ALA A 131 -3.09 -2.24 -12.03
CA ALA A 131 -3.33 -1.75 -10.68
C ALA A 131 -4.66 -0.99 -10.64
N VAL A 132 -5.60 -1.47 -9.81
CA VAL A 132 -6.94 -0.92 -9.66
C VAL A 132 -7.02 -0.12 -8.37
N GLY A 133 -7.27 1.19 -8.49
CA GLY A 133 -7.40 2.09 -7.34
C GLY A 133 -8.60 1.75 -6.44
N VAL A 134 -8.43 1.85 -5.13
CA VAL A 134 -9.51 1.52 -4.17
C VAL A 134 -10.10 2.75 -3.48
N CYS A 135 -9.33 3.84 -3.33
CA CYS A 135 -9.76 5.03 -2.60
C CYS A 135 -9.52 6.36 -3.32
N ASP A 136 -8.68 6.39 -4.35
CA ASP A 136 -8.19 7.62 -4.97
C ASP A 136 -8.15 7.57 -6.50
N SER A 137 -7.79 8.70 -7.11
CA SER A 137 -7.69 8.84 -8.55
C SER A 137 -6.49 8.07 -9.14
N PRO A 138 -6.53 7.73 -10.43
CA PRO A 138 -5.39 7.09 -11.11
C PRO A 138 -4.13 7.97 -11.08
N GLY A 139 -4.29 9.28 -11.30
CA GLY A 139 -3.17 10.23 -11.29
C GLY A 139 -2.48 10.29 -9.92
N TYR A 140 -3.24 10.20 -8.83
CA TYR A 140 -2.69 10.09 -7.48
C TYR A 140 -1.81 8.83 -7.36
N PHE A 141 -2.32 7.67 -7.75
CA PHE A 141 -1.56 6.42 -7.63
C PHE A 141 -0.36 6.33 -8.57
N VAL A 142 -0.42 6.92 -9.76
CA VAL A 142 0.75 7.07 -10.65
C VAL A 142 1.86 7.85 -9.93
N GLY A 143 1.50 8.95 -9.26
CA GLY A 143 2.46 9.75 -8.48
C GLY A 143 3.04 8.97 -7.29
N VAL A 144 2.19 8.28 -6.52
CA VAL A 144 2.65 7.47 -5.36
C VAL A 144 3.56 6.34 -5.79
N VAL A 145 3.17 5.56 -6.80
CA VAL A 145 3.98 4.44 -7.33
C VAL A 145 5.30 4.96 -7.89
N GLY A 146 5.29 6.03 -8.68
CA GLY A 146 6.50 6.65 -9.21
C GLY A 146 7.43 7.18 -8.11
N GLY A 147 6.88 7.77 -7.06
CA GLY A 147 7.64 8.21 -5.89
C GLY A 147 8.33 7.05 -5.16
N ILE A 148 7.60 5.98 -4.87
CA ILE A 148 8.15 4.78 -4.23
C ILE A 148 9.29 4.19 -5.07
N LEU A 149 9.11 4.07 -6.40
CA LEU A 149 10.14 3.55 -7.29
C LEU A 149 11.37 4.46 -7.32
N THR A 150 11.17 5.78 -7.29
CA THR A 150 12.27 6.76 -7.21
C THR A 150 13.05 6.61 -5.91
N ASP A 151 12.36 6.43 -4.77
CA ASP A 151 13.00 6.20 -3.47
C ASP A 151 13.80 4.88 -3.44
N MET A 152 13.44 3.91 -4.28
CA MET A 152 14.19 2.68 -4.49
C MET A 152 15.39 2.83 -5.45
N GLY A 153 15.55 4.00 -6.08
CA GLY A 153 16.58 4.27 -7.08
C GLY A 153 16.21 3.92 -8.52
N PHE A 154 14.94 3.60 -8.79
CA PHE A 154 14.41 3.39 -10.14
C PHE A 154 13.78 4.67 -10.69
N TYR A 155 14.06 4.99 -11.95
CA TYR A 155 13.53 6.18 -12.60
C TYR A 155 12.61 5.78 -13.76
N PRO A 156 11.36 5.34 -13.47
CA PRO A 156 10.41 4.98 -14.52
C PRO A 156 10.06 6.21 -15.37
N CYS A 157 9.95 6.04 -16.69
CA CYS A 157 9.34 7.08 -17.51
C CYS A 157 7.84 7.19 -17.16
N LEU A 158 7.24 8.37 -17.38
CA LEU A 158 5.83 8.60 -17.04
C LEU A 158 4.88 7.64 -17.76
N GLU A 159 5.27 7.19 -18.96
CA GLU A 159 4.55 6.20 -19.76
C GLU A 159 4.56 4.81 -19.10
N ASP A 160 5.69 4.38 -18.52
CA ASP A 160 5.79 3.11 -17.78
C ASP A 160 4.85 3.10 -16.57
N ALA A 161 4.84 4.19 -15.78
CA ALA A 161 4.00 4.29 -14.58
C ALA A 161 2.49 4.35 -14.89
N THR A 162 2.11 5.01 -15.99
CA THR A 162 0.72 5.11 -16.43
C THR A 162 0.22 3.84 -17.13
N ALA A 163 1.11 3.05 -17.74
CA ALA A 163 0.74 1.76 -18.34
C ALA A 163 0.21 0.76 -17.30
N TRP A 164 0.65 0.87 -16.05
CA TRP A 164 0.32 -0.07 -14.97
C TRP A 164 -0.93 0.30 -14.18
N VAL A 165 -1.26 1.59 -14.07
CA VAL A 165 -2.38 2.06 -13.23
C VAL A 165 -3.55 2.45 -14.12
N ARG A 166 -4.59 1.61 -14.18
CA ARG A 166 -5.83 1.93 -14.89
C ARG A 166 -6.92 2.32 -13.89
N GLY A 167 -7.65 3.39 -14.22
CA GLY A 167 -8.67 3.93 -13.34
C GLY A 167 -9.90 3.05 -13.20
N ASN A 168 -10.56 3.23 -12.06
CA ASN A 168 -11.74 2.52 -11.60
C ASN A 168 -12.78 2.39 -12.73
N VAL A 169 -13.29 1.17 -12.91
CA VAL A 169 -14.54 0.92 -13.65
C VAL A 169 -15.71 1.46 -12.83
#